data_AF-A0A971HDK5-F1
#
_entry.id   AF-A0A971HDK5-F1
#
_cell.length_a   1.000
_cell.length_b   1.000
_cell.length_c   1.000
_cell.angle_alpha   90.00
_cell.angle_beta   90.00
_cell.angle_gamma   90.00
#
_symmetry.space_group_name_H-M   'P 1'
#
loop_
_entity.id
_entity.type
_entity.pdbx_description
1 polymer ?
#
loop_
_entity_poly.entity_id
_entity_poly.type
_entity_poly.pdbx_seq_one_letter_code
_entity_poly.pdbx_strand_id
1 'polypeptide(L)'
;MSDLMELAVQYRISGLACKDKLCELKSRLTNEEFSAGEIYELKRNITMLTAMSRDCIATSNYLKAYSERRERLERQRHSQS
;
A
#
# COMPACT_ATOMS: atom_id res chain seq x y z
N MET A 1 1.04 -18.26 -10.60
CA MET A 1 0.36 -17.15 -9.90
C MET A 1 0.03 -16.13 -10.98
N SER A 2 -1.19 -15.58 -11.06
CA SER A 2 -1.51 -14.61 -12.13
C SER A 2 -0.68 -13.33 -11.97
N ASP A 3 -0.32 -12.65 -13.07
CA ASP A 3 0.45 -11.39 -13.04
C ASP A 3 -0.21 -10.33 -12.12
N LEU A 4 -1.55 -10.34 -12.03
CA LEU A 4 -2.31 -9.45 -11.15
C LEU A 4 -2.14 -9.79 -9.67
N MET A 5 -1.99 -11.06 -9.33
CA MET A 5 -1.74 -11.48 -7.95
C MET A 5 -0.31 -11.13 -7.52
N GLU A 6 0.67 -11.26 -8.41
CA GLU A 6 2.02 -10.80 -8.15
C GLU A 6 2.08 -9.27 -7.96
N LEU A 7 1.39 -8.53 -8.83
CA LEU A 7 1.26 -7.07 -8.68
C LEU A 7 0.55 -6.68 -7.39
N ALA A 8 -0.49 -7.42 -6.98
CA ALA A 8 -1.16 -7.21 -5.70
C ALA A 8 -0.19 -7.37 -4.51
N VAL A 9 0.70 -8.36 -4.55
CA VAL A 9 1.74 -8.57 -3.53
C VAL A 9 2.74 -7.41 -3.52
N GLN A 10 3.20 -6.96 -4.68
CA GLN A 10 4.14 -5.82 -4.78
C GLN A 10 3.53 -4.53 -4.19
N TYR A 11 2.29 -4.21 -4.52
CA TYR A 11 1.59 -3.07 -3.90
C TYR A 11 1.44 -3.24 -2.39
N ARG A 12 1.21 -4.47 -1.89
CA ARG A 12 1.15 -4.73 -0.45
C ARG A 12 2.48 -4.39 0.22
N ILE A 13 3.58 -4.87 -0.35
CA ILE A 13 4.94 -4.65 0.17
C ILE A 13 5.25 -3.16 0.20
N SER A 14 5.01 -2.44 -0.90
CA SER A 14 5.21 -0.98 -0.97
C SER A 14 4.38 -0.23 0.07
N GLY A 15 3.11 -0.65 0.26
CA GLY A 15 2.23 -0.06 1.27
C GLY A 15 2.70 -0.27 2.70
N LEU A 16 3.28 -1.44 3.00
CA LEU A 16 3.89 -1.75 4.30
C LEU A 16 5.18 -0.97 4.53
N ALA A 17 6.07 -0.90 3.54
CA ALA A 17 7.29 -0.09 3.62
C ALA A 17 6.98 1.40 3.90
N CYS A 18 5.92 1.93 3.28
CA CYS A 18 5.44 3.28 3.58
C CYS A 18 4.95 3.42 5.04
N LYS A 19 4.29 2.39 5.61
CA LYS A 19 3.89 2.41 7.02
C LYS A 19 5.09 2.39 7.95
N ASP A 20 6.08 1.56 7.68
CA ASP A 20 7.27 1.44 8.51
C ASP A 20 8.01 2.78 8.55
N LYS A 21 8.20 3.41 7.39
CA LYS A 21 8.80 4.75 7.32
C LYS A 21 7.94 5.81 8.01
N LEU A 22 6.62 5.73 7.90
CA LEU A 22 5.71 6.64 8.58
C LEU A 22 5.79 6.51 10.10
N CYS A 23 5.92 5.29 10.64
CA CYS A 23 6.13 5.05 12.07
C CYS A 23 7.45 5.65 12.53
N GLU A 24 8.53 5.47 11.75
CA GLU A 24 9.83 6.09 12.00
C GLU A 24 9.69 7.62 12.05
N LEU A 25 9.17 8.26 11.01
CA LEU A 25 9.06 9.73 10.95
C LEU A 25 8.17 10.31 12.06
N LYS A 26 7.09 9.62 12.43
CA LYS A 26 6.24 10.03 13.56
C LYS A 26 6.99 9.94 14.89
N SER A 27 7.75 8.86 15.10
CA SER A 27 8.58 8.70 16.29
C SER A 27 9.64 9.81 16.37
N ARG A 28 10.32 10.10 15.25
CA ARG A 28 11.29 11.19 15.17
C ARG A 28 10.66 12.53 15.53
N LEU A 29 9.52 12.86 14.92
CA LEU A 29 8.78 14.10 15.19
C LEU A 29 8.39 14.28 16.68
N THR A 30 8.23 13.19 17.42
CA THR A 30 7.92 13.23 18.86
C THR A 30 9.17 13.30 19.74
N ASN A 31 10.29 12.72 19.33
CA ASN A 31 11.45 12.49 20.19
C ASN A 31 12.68 13.37 19.88
N GLU A 32 12.74 13.99 18.70
CA GLU A 32 13.86 14.83 18.26
C GLU A 32 13.47 16.32 18.27
N GLU A 33 14.45 17.20 18.52
CA GLU A 33 14.28 18.64 18.33
C GLU A 33 14.53 19.01 16.86
N PHE A 34 13.63 19.82 16.31
CA PHE A 34 13.68 20.26 14.92
C PHE A 34 13.40 21.76 14.84
N SER A 35 14.01 22.42 13.87
CA SER A 35 13.59 23.77 13.48
C SER A 35 12.18 23.75 12.87
N ALA A 36 11.54 24.92 12.80
CA ALA A 36 10.19 25.03 12.21
C ALA A 36 10.13 24.55 10.75
N GLY A 37 11.20 24.76 9.97
CA GLY A 37 11.30 24.29 8.58
C GLY A 37 11.38 22.76 8.49
N GLU A 38 12.18 22.13 9.35
CA GLU A 38 12.30 20.67 9.42
C GLU A 38 10.99 20.01 9.88
N ILE A 39 10.28 20.61 10.84
CA ILE A 39 8.95 20.16 11.27
C ILE A 39 7.96 20.18 10.10
N TYR A 40 7.99 21.25 9.29
CA TYR A 40 7.12 21.37 8.12
C TYR A 40 7.39 20.25 7.11
N GLU A 41 8.66 20.03 6.76
CA GLU A 41 9.04 18.95 5.83
C GLU A 41 8.72 17.56 6.35
N LEU A 42 8.94 17.30 7.66
CA LEU A 42 8.55 16.04 8.28
C LEU A 42 7.05 15.80 8.20
N LYS A 43 6.23 16.81 8.50
CA LYS A 43 4.76 16.71 8.40
C LYS A 43 4.31 16.49 6.95
N ARG A 44 4.95 17.15 5.99
CA ARG A 44 4.70 16.95 4.55
C ARG A 44 5.01 15.50 4.14
N ASN A 45 6.16 14.98 4.54
CA ASN A 45 6.56 13.59 4.25
C ASN A 45 5.63 12.57 4.91
N ILE A 46 5.24 12.78 6.17
CA ILE A 46 4.24 11.94 6.87
C ILE A 46 2.92 11.94 6.11
N THR A 47 2.46 13.10 5.64
CA THR A 47 1.20 13.22 4.89
C THR A 47 1.25 12.46 3.58
N MET A 48 2.33 12.62 2.82
CA MET A 48 2.55 11.89 1.56
C MET A 48 2.59 10.37 1.78
N LEU A 49 3.40 9.89 2.74
CA LEU A 49 3.51 8.46 3.03
C LEU A 49 2.21 7.87 3.57
N THR A 50 1.41 8.66 4.30
CA THR A 50 0.06 8.23 4.74
C THR A 50 -0.86 7.99 3.54
N ALA A 51 -0.86 8.88 2.55
CA ALA A 51 -1.63 8.71 1.33
C ALA A 51 -1.14 7.50 0.54
N MET A 52 0.17 7.46 0.23
CA MET A 52 0.78 6.38 -0.55
C MET A 52 0.56 5.00 0.09
N SER A 53 0.69 4.89 1.42
CA SER A 53 0.44 3.63 2.12
C SER A 53 -1.00 3.17 1.93
N ARG A 54 -1.98 4.06 2.12
CA ARG A 54 -3.41 3.73 1.95
C ARG A 54 -3.70 3.29 0.52
N ASP A 55 -3.21 4.05 -0.46
CA ASP A 55 -3.46 3.78 -1.88
C ASP A 55 -2.84 2.45 -2.31
N CYS A 56 -1.61 2.17 -1.87
CA CYS A 56 -0.94 0.90 -2.15
C CYS A 56 -1.72 -0.29 -1.56
N ILE A 57 -2.16 -0.19 -0.31
CA ILE A 57 -2.93 -1.25 0.34
C ILE A 57 -4.30 -1.43 -0.33
N ALA A 58 -4.97 -0.34 -0.72
CA ALA A 58 -6.25 -0.38 -1.43
C ALA A 58 -6.09 -1.05 -2.81
N THR A 59 -5.09 -0.66 -3.59
CA THR A 59 -4.78 -1.25 -4.90
C THR A 59 -4.44 -2.74 -4.77
N SER A 60 -3.63 -3.11 -3.78
CA SER A 60 -3.33 -4.52 -3.47
C SER A 60 -4.61 -5.34 -3.24
N ASN A 61 -5.50 -4.85 -2.39
CA ASN A 61 -6.76 -5.53 -2.09
C ASN A 61 -7.66 -5.64 -3.33
N TYR A 62 -7.74 -4.56 -4.13
CA TYR A 62 -8.52 -4.53 -5.35
C TYR A 62 -8.01 -5.56 -6.37
N LEU A 63 -6.71 -5.57 -6.64
CA LEU A 63 -6.09 -6.49 -7.61
C LEU A 63 -6.28 -7.95 -7.19
N LYS A 64 -6.11 -8.25 -5.91
CA LYS A 64 -6.36 -9.58 -5.35
C LYS A 64 -7.81 -10.02 -5.57
N ALA A 65 -8.77 -9.19 -5.16
CA ALA A 65 -10.19 -9.49 -5.29
C ALA A 65 -10.61 -9.64 -6.76
N TYR A 66 -10.06 -8.80 -7.63
CA TYR A 66 -10.30 -8.88 -9.07
C TYR A 66 -9.76 -10.19 -9.67
N SER A 67 -8.53 -10.58 -9.34
CA SER A 67 -7.93 -11.83 -9.81
C SER A 67 -8.73 -13.06 -9.36
N GLU A 68 -9.12 -13.11 -8.08
CA GLU A 68 -9.93 -14.21 -7.53
C GLU A 68 -11.31 -14.31 -8.19
N ARG A 69 -11.95 -13.15 -8.45
CA ARG A 69 -13.23 -13.11 -9.17
C ARG A 69 -13.07 -13.59 -10.60
N ARG A 70 -12.02 -13.17 -11.30
CA ARG A 70 -11.74 -13.59 -12.67
C ARG A 70 -11.55 -15.10 -12.77
N GLU A 71 -10.71 -15.68 -11.92
CA GLU A 71 -10.48 -17.14 -11.90
C GLU A 71 -11.78 -17.92 -11.64
N ARG A 72 -12.63 -17.43 -10.73
CA ARG A 72 -13.93 -18.07 -10.45
C ARG A 72 -14.82 -18.10 -11.68
N LEU A 73 -14.91 -16.99 -12.41
CA LEU A 73 -15.72 -16.89 -13.63
C LEU A 73 -15.16 -17.77 -14.75
N GLU A 74 -13.83 -17.84 -14.90
CA GLU A 74 -13.19 -18.72 -15.87
C GLU A 74 -13.49 -20.20 -15.57
N ARG A 75 -13.40 -20.62 -14.30
CA ARG A 75 -13.76 -22.00 -13.88
C ARG A 75 -15.23 -22.32 -14.16
N GLN A 76 -16.14 -21.38 -13.87
CA GLN A 76 -17.56 -21.56 -14.16
C GLN A 76 -17.81 -21.75 -15.66
N ARG A 77 -17.16 -20.96 -16.51
CA ARG A 77 -17.26 -21.08 -17.97
C ARG A 77 -16.78 -22.45 -18.46
N HIS A 78 -15.66 -22.93 -17.93
CA HIS A 78 -15.12 -24.25 -18.30
C HIS A 78 -15.95 -25.43 -17.77
N SER A 79 -16.70 -25.26 -16.69
CA SER A 79 -17.63 -26.29 -16.19
C SER A 79 -18.96 -26.37 -16.96
N GLN A 80 -19.26 -25.39 -17.81
CA GLN A 80 -20.49 -25.29 -18.59
C GLN A 80 -20.30 -25.62 -20.09
N SER A 81 -19.06 -25.86 -20.53
CA SER A 81 -18.70 -26.40 -21.85
C SER A 81 -18.34 -27.87 -21.74
#